data_AF-A0A9E5F230-F1
#
_entry.id   AF-A0A9E5F230-F1
#
_cell.length_a   1.000
_cell.length_b   1.000
_cell.length_c   1.000
_cell.angle_alpha   90.00
_cell.angle_beta   90.00
_cell.angle_gamma   90.00
#
_symmetry.space_group_name_H-M   'P 1'
#
loop_
_entity.id
_entity.type
_entity.pdbx_description
1 polymer ?
#
loop_
_entity_poly.entity_id
_entity_poly.type
_entity_poly.pdbx_seq_one_letter_code
_entity_poly.pdbx_strand_id
1 'polypeptide(L)'
;MKGKIRETVNRWWVLALVATLALSLTSCGKKRSSWLTSGGLECQGTMGDFAVSTLAYGNQGLYQVRLVVFQPDQEFDEVSVTLVNSDTGAYRTLINGLALQSNQEMVVGLITQSELVKYDTLSVTPAFSSGTWAQQVADKATDCDLPYPAN
;
A
#
# COMPACT_ATOMS: atom_id res chain seq x y z
N MET A 1 -11.08 -52.03 -30.58
CA MET A 1 -10.74 -51.54 -29.23
C MET A 1 -9.67 -50.42 -29.28
N LYS A 2 -9.89 -49.33 -30.04
CA LYS A 2 -8.96 -48.18 -30.14
C LYS A 2 -9.54 -46.85 -29.62
N GLY A 3 -10.85 -46.83 -29.27
CA GLY A 3 -11.54 -45.61 -28.83
C GLY A 3 -11.35 -45.26 -27.34
N LYS A 4 -11.15 -46.27 -26.47
CA LYS A 4 -11.09 -46.05 -25.00
C LYS A 4 -9.80 -45.38 -24.51
N ILE A 5 -8.73 -45.35 -25.30
CA ILE A 5 -7.45 -44.76 -24.88
C ILE A 5 -7.46 -43.23 -25.09
N ARG A 6 -8.19 -42.73 -26.09
CA ARG A 6 -8.25 -41.28 -26.40
C ARG A 6 -8.99 -40.47 -25.33
N GLU A 7 -10.02 -41.03 -24.71
CA GLU A 7 -10.75 -40.33 -23.64
C GLU A 7 -9.94 -40.17 -22.35
N THR A 8 -9.12 -41.17 -22.01
CA THR A 8 -8.30 -41.11 -20.80
C THR A 8 -7.21 -40.05 -20.89
N VAL A 9 -6.59 -39.89 -22.06
CA VAL A 9 -5.55 -38.87 -22.29
C VAL A 9 -6.14 -37.46 -22.22
N ASN A 10 -7.36 -37.26 -22.72
CA ASN A 10 -7.99 -35.94 -22.73
C ASN A 10 -8.36 -35.45 -21.30
N ARG A 11 -8.70 -36.36 -20.39
CA ARG A 11 -8.98 -36.01 -18.98
C ARG A 11 -7.73 -35.62 -18.19
N TRP A 12 -6.59 -36.21 -18.51
CA TRP A 12 -5.32 -35.90 -17.83
C TRP A 12 -4.77 -34.51 -18.20
N TRP A 13 -4.92 -34.10 -19.46
CA TRP A 13 -4.53 -32.76 -19.89
C TRP A 13 -5.36 -31.66 -19.21
N VAL A 14 -6.66 -31.88 -19.02
CA VAL A 14 -7.52 -30.90 -18.31
C VAL A 14 -7.11 -30.78 -16.84
N LEU A 15 -6.76 -31.87 -16.16
CA LEU A 15 -6.28 -31.84 -14.78
C LEU A 15 -4.95 -31.09 -14.62
N ALA A 16 -4.01 -31.29 -15.55
CA ALA A 16 -2.74 -30.58 -15.55
C ALA A 16 -2.92 -29.06 -15.78
N LEU A 17 -3.87 -28.67 -16.63
CA LEU A 17 -4.18 -27.28 -16.98
C LEU A 17 -4.86 -26.55 -15.81
N VAL A 18 -5.74 -27.24 -15.05
CA VAL A 18 -6.35 -26.68 -13.83
C VAL A 18 -5.32 -26.52 -12.70
N ALA A 19 -4.40 -27.48 -12.54
CA ALA A 19 -3.34 -27.40 -11.53
C ALA A 19 -2.35 -26.25 -11.80
N THR A 20 -2.03 -25.95 -13.06
CA THR A 20 -1.17 -24.81 -13.41
C THR A 20 -1.87 -23.47 -13.20
N LEU A 21 -3.18 -23.37 -13.45
CA LEU A 21 -3.94 -22.16 -13.17
C LEU A 21 -4.04 -21.82 -11.67
N ALA A 22 -4.14 -22.84 -10.81
CA ALA A 22 -4.13 -22.66 -9.36
C ALA A 22 -2.75 -22.19 -8.83
N LEU A 23 -1.66 -22.61 -9.47
CA LEU A 23 -0.30 -22.15 -9.15
C LEU A 23 -0.02 -20.71 -9.61
N SER A 24 -0.63 -20.26 -10.71
CA SER A 24 -0.50 -18.86 -11.14
C SER A 24 -1.29 -17.86 -10.27
N LEU A 25 -2.37 -18.30 -9.62
CA LEU A 25 -3.12 -17.46 -8.66
C LEU A 25 -2.51 -17.49 -7.24
N THR A 26 -1.50 -18.35 -7.00
CA THR A 26 -0.75 -18.40 -5.73
C THR A 26 0.66 -17.81 -5.85
N SER A 27 0.95 -17.07 -6.93
CA SER A 27 2.21 -16.35 -7.13
C SER A 27 2.16 -14.85 -6.76
N CYS A 28 1.33 -14.47 -5.77
CA CYS A 28 1.56 -13.28 -4.94
C CYS A 28 1.93 -13.70 -3.50
N GLY A 29 2.66 -14.81 -3.37
CA GLY A 29 3.18 -15.33 -2.10
C GLY A 29 4.69 -15.13 -1.97
N LYS A 30 5.18 -13.89 -1.90
CA LYS A 30 6.56 -13.48 -1.52
C LYS A 30 6.44 -12.02 -1.06
N LYS A 31 6.73 -11.58 0.17
CA LYS A 31 7.51 -12.10 1.30
C LYS A 31 6.76 -11.72 2.60
N ARG A 32 6.44 -12.70 3.45
CA ARG A 32 6.12 -12.45 4.87
C ARG A 32 7.36 -12.77 5.69
N SER A 33 8.17 -11.77 6.02
CA SER A 33 9.14 -11.88 7.13
C SER A 33 9.65 -10.50 7.58
N SER A 34 8.80 -9.70 8.23
CA SER A 34 9.23 -8.66 9.20
C SER A 34 8.05 -8.22 10.08
N TRP A 35 7.29 -9.18 10.61
CA TRP A 35 5.93 -8.96 11.13
C TRP A 35 5.83 -8.47 12.60
N LEU A 36 6.85 -7.84 13.19
CA LEU A 36 6.91 -7.77 14.67
C LEU A 36 7.34 -6.45 15.34
N THR A 37 7.19 -5.27 14.72
CA THR A 37 7.58 -4.04 15.44
C THR A 37 6.69 -2.79 15.39
N SER A 38 5.64 -2.65 14.56
CA SER A 38 4.92 -1.34 14.54
C SER A 38 3.39 -1.34 14.48
N GLY A 39 2.71 -2.49 14.37
CA GLY A 39 1.23 -2.53 14.35
C GLY A 39 0.58 -1.76 13.19
N GLY A 40 1.36 -1.40 12.17
CA GLY A 40 0.89 -0.72 10.97
C GLY A 40 0.48 -1.68 9.85
N LEU A 41 -0.28 -1.16 8.88
CA LEU A 41 -0.60 -1.85 7.65
C LEU A 41 0.54 -1.64 6.65
N GLU A 42 1.10 -2.74 6.16
CA GLU A 42 2.18 -2.72 5.17
C GLU A 42 1.63 -2.48 3.77
N CYS A 43 2.38 -1.72 2.98
CA CYS A 43 2.09 -1.42 1.59
C CYS A 43 3.39 -1.42 0.79
N GLN A 44 3.31 -1.89 -0.45
CA GLN A 44 4.40 -1.93 -1.38
C GLN A 44 3.98 -1.25 -2.67
N GLY A 45 4.84 -0.39 -3.18
CA GLY A 45 4.63 0.29 -4.45
C GLY A 45 5.95 0.71 -5.06
N THR A 46 5.89 1.55 -6.09
CA THR A 46 7.08 1.93 -6.85
C THR A 46 7.98 2.92 -6.11
N MET A 47 7.52 3.53 -5.01
CA MET A 47 8.35 4.37 -4.15
C MET A 47 9.10 3.56 -3.09
N GLY A 48 8.77 2.27 -2.92
CA GLY A 48 9.36 1.38 -1.92
C GLY A 48 8.34 0.64 -1.07
N ASP A 49 8.85 0.07 0.03
CA ASP A 49 8.13 -0.69 1.03
C ASP A 49 7.92 0.15 2.29
N PHE A 50 6.66 0.29 2.70
CA PHE A 50 6.25 1.14 3.82
C PHE A 50 5.29 0.41 4.77
N ALA A 51 5.15 0.91 5.99
CA ALA A 51 4.02 0.62 6.86
C ALA A 51 3.38 1.92 7.36
N VAL A 52 2.06 1.92 7.41
CA VAL A 52 1.26 3.05 7.89
C VAL A 52 0.56 2.65 9.17
N SER A 53 0.57 3.50 10.19
CA SER A 53 -0.25 3.30 11.38
C SER A 53 -0.95 4.58 11.79
N THR A 54 -2.14 4.43 12.36
CA THR A 54 -2.93 5.53 12.90
C THR A 54 -3.08 5.29 14.40
N LEU A 55 -2.62 6.24 15.21
CA LEU A 55 -2.61 6.14 16.67
C LEU A 55 -3.38 7.31 17.28
N ALA A 56 -4.18 7.06 18.32
CA ALA A 56 -4.85 8.14 19.03
C ALA A 56 -3.81 9.13 19.61
N TYR A 57 -4.05 10.42 19.43
CA TYR A 57 -3.16 11.49 19.89
C TYR A 57 -3.89 12.41 20.86
N GLY A 58 -3.52 12.33 22.13
CA GLY A 58 -4.15 13.08 23.21
C GLY A 58 -5.62 12.71 23.41
N ASN A 59 -6.37 13.62 24.06
CA ASN A 59 -7.76 13.39 24.47
C ASN A 59 -8.80 14.05 23.55
N GLN A 60 -8.39 14.56 22.39
CA GLN A 60 -9.22 15.46 21.55
C GLN A 60 -9.78 14.82 20.27
N GLY A 61 -9.79 13.48 20.16
CA GLY A 61 -10.26 12.81 18.94
C GLY A 61 -9.39 13.08 17.72
N LEU A 62 -8.11 13.38 17.95
CA LEU A 62 -7.07 13.49 16.95
C LEU A 62 -6.31 12.17 16.87
N TYR A 63 -5.83 11.88 15.67
CA TYR A 63 -5.04 10.72 15.39
C TYR A 63 -3.75 11.12 14.69
N GLN A 64 -2.66 10.51 15.12
CA GLN A 64 -1.35 10.65 14.52
C GLN A 64 -1.18 9.58 13.45
N VAL A 65 -0.85 10.03 12.24
CA VAL A 65 -0.48 9.13 11.14
C VAL A 65 1.03 8.98 11.16
N ARG A 66 1.48 7.73 11.33
CA ARG A 66 2.89 7.37 11.27
C ARG A 66 3.17 6.60 9.99
N LEU A 67 4.31 6.92 9.39
CA LEU A 67 4.87 6.22 8.25
C LEU A 67 6.21 5.62 8.69
N VAL A 68 6.36 4.33 8.45
CA VAL A 68 7.63 3.61 8.59
C VAL A 68 8.10 3.27 7.20
N VAL A 69 9.29 3.74 6.84
CA VAL A 69 9.96 3.43 5.58
C VAL A 69 10.86 2.23 5.83
N PHE A 70 10.49 1.05 5.34
CA PHE A 70 11.35 -0.12 5.46
C PHE A 70 12.49 -0.05 4.46
N GLN A 71 12.13 0.13 3.19
CA GLN A 71 13.07 0.18 2.08
C GLN A 71 12.53 1.11 0.99
N PRO A 72 13.06 2.33 0.83
CA PRO A 72 12.69 3.17 -0.29
C PRO A 72 13.26 2.60 -1.60
N ASP A 73 12.61 2.91 -2.73
CA ASP A 73 13.14 2.61 -4.06
C ASP A 73 14.48 3.33 -4.30
N GLN A 74 14.56 4.59 -3.89
CA GLN A 74 15.78 5.40 -3.93
C GLN A 74 15.91 6.19 -2.62
N GLU A 75 17.08 6.09 -1.98
CA GLU A 75 17.35 6.86 -0.77
C GLU A 75 17.47 8.36 -1.07
N PHE A 76 16.97 9.17 -0.14
CA PHE A 76 16.91 10.63 -0.18
C PHE A 76 16.02 11.22 -1.28
N ASP A 77 15.20 10.42 -1.95
CA ASP A 77 14.12 10.93 -2.79
C ASP A 77 13.15 11.75 -1.93
N GLU A 78 12.82 12.94 -2.43
CA GLU A 78 11.88 13.83 -1.77
C GLU A 78 10.46 13.48 -2.19
N VAL A 79 9.56 13.28 -1.21
CA VAL A 79 8.20 12.78 -1.41
C VAL A 79 7.14 13.67 -0.77
N SER A 80 5.93 13.58 -1.30
CA SER A 80 4.71 14.07 -0.67
C SER A 80 3.87 12.90 -0.16
N VAL A 81 3.30 13.07 1.02
CA VAL A 81 2.35 12.13 1.62
C VAL A 81 0.97 12.79 1.64
N THR A 82 0.02 12.17 0.98
CA THR A 82 -1.32 12.71 0.76
C THR A 82 -2.38 11.70 1.15
N LEU A 83 -3.41 12.14 1.88
CA LEU A 83 -4.62 11.37 2.10
C LEU A 83 -5.52 11.48 0.88
N VAL A 84 -6.10 10.37 0.47
CA VAL A 84 -6.94 10.25 -0.72
C VAL A 84 -8.20 9.48 -0.33
N ASN A 85 -9.33 9.89 -0.89
CA ASN A 85 -10.55 9.10 -0.92
C ASN A 85 -10.61 8.42 -2.30
N SER A 86 -10.45 7.11 -2.34
CA SER A 86 -10.36 6.35 -3.58
C SER A 86 -11.64 6.44 -4.44
N ASP A 87 -12.81 6.56 -3.81
CA ASP A 87 -14.12 6.63 -4.48
C ASP A 87 -14.40 7.99 -5.15
N THR A 88 -14.04 9.09 -4.48
CA THR A 88 -14.41 10.46 -4.88
C THR A 88 -13.24 11.25 -5.45
N GLY A 89 -12.00 10.78 -5.27
CA GLY A 89 -10.78 11.50 -5.62
C GLY A 89 -10.50 12.73 -4.75
N ALA A 90 -11.24 12.94 -3.66
CA ALA A 90 -10.96 14.00 -2.70
C ALA A 90 -9.61 13.73 -2.02
N TYR A 91 -8.78 14.75 -1.85
CA TYR A 91 -7.44 14.59 -1.27
C TYR A 91 -7.06 15.70 -0.29
N ARG A 92 -6.13 15.39 0.60
CA ARG A 92 -5.48 16.34 1.53
C ARG A 92 -4.01 15.96 1.71
N THR A 93 -3.11 16.85 1.31
CA THR A 93 -1.67 16.67 1.54
C THR A 93 -1.34 16.88 3.02
N LEU A 94 -0.62 15.92 3.61
CA LEU A 94 -0.16 15.98 5.00
C LEU A 94 1.24 16.56 5.10
N ILE A 95 2.14 16.09 4.24
CA ILE A 95 3.51 16.59 4.12
C ILE A 95 3.88 16.70 2.64
N ASN A 96 4.61 17.73 2.30
CA ASN A 96 5.27 17.86 1.00
C ASN A 96 6.73 18.19 1.29
N GLY A 97 7.64 17.40 0.74
CA GLY A 97 9.07 17.63 0.93
C GLY A 97 9.72 16.74 1.98
N LEU A 98 9.38 15.46 1.99
CA LEU A 98 9.94 14.47 2.90
C LEU A 98 11.06 13.68 2.21
N ALA A 99 12.30 13.75 2.69
CA ALA A 99 13.36 12.88 2.19
C ALA A 99 13.23 11.47 2.76
N LEU A 100 13.16 10.46 1.89
CA LEU A 100 13.07 9.06 2.29
C LEU A 100 14.41 8.49 2.75
N GLN A 101 14.40 7.75 3.86
CA GLN A 101 15.55 6.99 4.33
C GLN A 101 15.12 5.60 4.81
N SER A 102 15.95 4.59 4.59
CA SER A 102 15.69 3.22 5.05
C SER A 102 15.57 3.15 6.58
N ASN A 103 14.64 2.32 7.07
CA ASN A 103 14.32 2.13 8.50
C ASN A 103 13.95 3.43 9.24
N GLN A 104 13.41 4.41 8.54
CA GLN A 104 12.99 5.68 9.13
C GLN A 104 11.53 5.59 9.58
N GLU A 105 11.26 5.94 10.84
CA GLU A 105 9.91 6.15 11.34
C GLU A 105 9.66 7.65 11.53
N MET A 106 8.47 8.10 11.12
CA MET A 106 8.10 9.50 11.21
C MET A 106 6.60 9.70 11.35
N VAL A 107 6.26 10.87 11.86
CA VAL A 107 4.90 11.36 11.94
C VAL A 107 4.67 12.24 10.72
N VAL A 108 3.80 11.79 9.82
CA VAL A 108 3.52 12.52 8.56
C VAL A 108 2.39 13.53 8.72
N GLY A 109 1.55 13.40 9.76
CA GLY A 109 0.52 14.37 10.05
C GLY A 109 -0.41 14.01 11.20
N LEU A 110 -1.30 14.94 11.53
CA LEU A 110 -2.43 14.76 12.43
C LEU A 110 -3.73 14.85 11.64
N ILE A 111 -4.65 13.93 11.93
CA ILE A 111 -5.96 13.83 11.30
C ILE A 111 -7.05 13.73 12.36
N THR A 112 -8.24 14.21 12.00
CA THR A 112 -9.43 14.11 12.85
C THR A 112 -10.18 12.81 12.58
N GLN A 113 -11.10 12.44 13.48
CA GLN A 113 -11.98 11.28 13.26
C GLN A 113 -12.83 11.41 11.98
N SER A 114 -13.32 12.61 11.65
CA SER A 114 -14.10 12.83 10.42
C SER A 114 -13.26 12.64 9.16
N GLU A 115 -11.96 12.93 9.23
CA GLU A 115 -11.03 12.71 8.13
C GLU A 115 -10.69 11.23 7.94
N LEU A 116 -10.60 10.46 9.03
CA LEU A 116 -10.48 8.99 8.93
C LEU A 116 -11.68 8.36 8.21
N VAL A 117 -12.88 8.91 8.42
CA VAL A 117 -14.09 8.47 7.70
C VAL A 117 -14.10 8.94 6.26
N LYS A 118 -13.48 10.09 5.98
CA LYS A 118 -13.46 10.69 4.66
C LYS A 118 -12.39 10.09 3.76
N TYR A 119 -11.20 9.76 4.25
CA TYR A 119 -10.08 9.28 3.44
C TYR A 119 -9.75 7.84 3.83
N ASP A 120 -9.55 7.00 2.83
CA ASP A 120 -9.31 5.56 2.96
C ASP A 120 -7.89 5.16 2.56
N THR A 121 -7.18 6.00 1.81
CA THR A 121 -5.84 5.73 1.30
C THR A 121 -4.86 6.83 1.71
N LEU A 122 -3.64 6.43 2.02
CA LEU A 122 -2.46 7.27 2.14
C LEU A 122 -1.53 6.99 0.96
N SER A 123 -1.34 8.00 0.11
CA SER A 123 -0.51 7.94 -1.08
C SER A 123 0.83 8.63 -0.84
N VAL A 124 1.92 7.92 -1.14
CA VAL A 124 3.29 8.43 -1.16
C VAL A 124 3.70 8.63 -2.62
N THR A 125 3.99 9.87 -2.99
CA THR A 125 4.33 10.27 -4.37
C THR A 125 5.56 11.17 -4.36
N PRO A 126 6.29 11.34 -5.48
CA PRO A 126 7.36 12.32 -5.56
C PRO A 126 6.90 13.70 -5.09
N ALA A 127 7.77 14.44 -4.42
CA ALA A 127 7.48 15.81 -4.05
C ALA A 127 7.52 16.69 -5.30
N PHE A 128 6.54 17.58 -5.42
CA PHE A 128 6.51 18.56 -6.50
C PHE A 128 6.51 19.97 -5.91
N SER A 129 7.35 20.81 -6.48
CA SER A 129 7.45 22.22 -6.14
C SER A 129 6.36 23.09 -6.80
N SER A 130 5.63 22.56 -7.79
CA SER A 130 4.51 23.25 -8.45
C SER A 130 3.45 22.26 -8.97
N GLY A 131 2.17 22.58 -8.77
CA GLY A 131 1.01 21.76 -9.18
C GLY A 131 0.17 21.22 -8.01
N THR A 132 -1.00 20.64 -8.30
CA THR A 132 -1.84 19.95 -7.30
C THR A 132 -1.70 18.43 -7.41
N TRP A 133 -1.92 17.69 -6.32
CA TRP A 133 -1.87 16.20 -6.32
C TRP A 133 -2.80 15.58 -7.37
N ALA A 134 -3.99 16.15 -7.63
CA ALA A 134 -4.89 15.64 -8.66
C ALA A 134 -4.34 15.76 -10.09
N GLN A 135 -3.32 16.59 -10.32
CA GLN A 135 -2.60 16.67 -11.59
C GLN A 135 -1.45 15.65 -11.65
N GLN A 136 -1.09 15.05 -10.52
CA GLN A 136 -0.03 14.07 -10.34
C GLN A 136 -0.66 12.67 -10.31
N VAL A 137 -1.01 12.15 -11.48
CA VAL A 137 -1.12 10.69 -11.63
C VAL A 137 0.31 10.20 -11.81
N ALA A 138 1.02 10.00 -10.70
CA ALA A 138 2.43 9.65 -10.75
C ALA A 138 2.57 8.17 -11.10
N ASP A 139 3.26 7.87 -12.21
CA ASP A 139 3.72 6.52 -12.54
C ASP A 139 4.61 5.92 -11.42
N LYS A 140 5.14 6.79 -10.54
CA LYS A 140 5.85 6.44 -9.31
C LYS A 140 4.97 6.80 -8.10
N ALA A 141 4.19 5.86 -7.58
CA ALA A 141 3.39 6.02 -6.37
C ALA A 141 3.42 4.76 -5.49
N THR A 142 3.28 4.94 -4.19
CA THR A 142 2.92 3.85 -3.28
C THR A 142 1.67 4.25 -2.52
N ASP A 143 0.59 3.51 -2.76
CA ASP A 143 -0.68 3.69 -2.07
C ASP A 143 -0.82 2.67 -0.95
N CYS A 144 -1.24 3.15 0.21
CA CYS A 144 -1.38 2.37 1.43
C CYS A 144 -2.78 2.57 1.98
N ASP A 145 -3.50 1.51 2.37
CA ASP A 145 -4.76 1.75 3.07
C ASP A 145 -4.48 2.44 4.40
N LEU A 146 -5.33 3.40 4.75
CA LEU A 146 -5.22 4.12 6.00
C LEU A 146 -5.90 3.29 7.09
N PRO A 147 -5.13 2.66 8.02
CA PRO A 147 -5.74 1.81 9.02
C PRO A 147 -6.56 2.64 10.00
N TYR A 148 -7.74 2.14 10.34
CA TYR A 148 -8.47 2.65 11.50
C TYR A 148 -7.74 2.25 12.79
N PRO A 149 -7.63 3.16 13.76
CA PRO A 149 -7.07 2.82 15.06
C PRO A 149 -7.94 1.75 15.71
N ALA A 150 -7.30 0.69 16.22
CA ALA A 150 -8.00 -0.30 17.04
C ALA A 150 -8.50 0.39 18.32
N ASN A 151 -9.81 0.30 18.56
CA ASN A 151 -10.44 0.81 19.78
C ASN A 151 -10.01 0.03 21.03
#